data_AF-A0AAN7Q8M7-F1
#
_entry.id   AF-A0AAN7Q8M7-F1
#
_cell.length_a   1.000
_cell.length_b   1.000
_cell.length_c   1.000
_cell.angle_alpha   90.00
_cell.angle_beta   90.00
_cell.angle_gamma   90.00
#
_symmetry.space_group_name_H-M   'P 1'
#
loop_
_entity.id
_entity.type
_entity.pdbx_description
1 polymer ?
#
loop_
_entity_poly.entity_id
_entity_poly.type
_entity_poly.pdbx_seq_one_letter_code
_entity_poly.pdbx_strand_id
1 'polypeptide(L)'
;MEDENQEGRDGSFVDYYIKENPNCSVEGARKHVMEMISDAWKDLNRECLFSPPFFKLIAQASLNIARMVPLMYAYDENGCLPKIETYMKSLMLNPLD
;
A
#
# COMPACT_ATOMS: atom_id res chain seq x y z
N MET A 1 15.93 -5.77 2.08
CA MET A 1 15.43 -7.14 2.29
C MET A 1 15.16 -7.69 0.91
N GLU A 2 15.98 -8.64 0.43
CA GLU A 2 15.67 -9.50 -0.74
C GLU A 2 14.48 -10.45 -0.47
N ASP A 3 13.76 -10.23 0.63
CA ASP A 3 12.75 -11.13 1.19
C ASP A 3 11.38 -10.95 0.52
N GLU A 4 11.04 -9.73 0.08
CA GLU A 4 9.88 -9.48 -0.80
C GLU A 4 10.27 -9.76 -2.25
N ASN A 5 10.69 -10.99 -2.55
CA ASN A 5 11.01 -11.38 -3.91
C ASN A 5 9.76 -11.21 -4.81
N GLN A 6 9.66 -10.06 -5.47
CA GLN A 6 8.56 -9.72 -6.40
C GLN A 6 8.52 -10.64 -7.63
N GLU A 7 9.47 -11.57 -7.77
CA GLU A 7 9.34 -12.75 -8.64
C GLU A 7 8.27 -13.74 -8.14
N GLY A 8 7.55 -13.46 -7.05
CA GLY A 8 6.41 -14.24 -6.58
C GLY A 8 6.77 -15.44 -5.70
N ARG A 9 7.94 -15.44 -5.06
CA ARG A 9 8.38 -16.58 -4.22
C ARG A 9 7.94 -16.51 -2.75
N ASP A 10 7.46 -15.38 -2.26
CA ASP A 10 6.85 -15.27 -0.90
C ASP A 10 5.33 -15.58 -0.89
N GLY A 11 4.73 -15.81 -2.06
CA GLY A 11 3.31 -16.03 -2.23
C GLY A 11 2.57 -14.72 -2.01
N SER A 12 2.43 -13.95 -3.07
CA SER A 12 1.57 -12.77 -3.04
C SER A 12 0.16 -13.18 -2.63
N PHE A 13 -0.62 -12.26 -2.03
CA PHE A 13 -2.03 -12.55 -1.73
C PHE A 13 -2.78 -13.09 -2.97
N VAL A 14 -2.39 -12.66 -4.17
CA VAL A 14 -2.89 -13.17 -5.45
C VAL A 14 -2.61 -14.67 -5.61
N ASP A 15 -1.40 -15.14 -5.29
CA ASP A 15 -1.01 -16.55 -5.42
C ASP A 15 -1.80 -17.44 -4.45
N TYR A 16 -1.96 -16.99 -3.20
CA TYR A 16 -2.80 -17.67 -2.22
C TYR A 16 -4.26 -17.70 -2.66
N TYR A 17 -4.79 -16.57 -3.14
CA TYR A 17 -6.16 -16.48 -3.60
C TYR A 17 -6.45 -17.44 -4.77
N ILE A 18 -5.53 -17.56 -5.74
CA ILE A 18 -5.66 -18.52 -6.84
C ILE A 18 -5.58 -19.96 -6.34
N LYS A 19 -4.69 -20.25 -5.38
CA LYS A 19 -4.58 -21.59 -4.78
C LYS A 19 -5.86 -22.01 -4.07
N GLU A 20 -6.54 -21.08 -3.41
CA GLU A 20 -7.84 -21.32 -2.75
C GLU A 20 -9.02 -21.31 -3.72
N ASN A 21 -8.87 -20.68 -4.90
CA ASN A 21 -9.90 -20.55 -5.92
C ASN A 21 -9.38 -21.06 -7.28
N PRO A 22 -9.29 -22.40 -7.49
CA PRO A 22 -8.60 -22.98 -8.67
C PRO A 22 -9.20 -22.60 -10.03
N ASN A 23 -10.46 -22.14 -10.05
CA ASN A 23 -11.16 -21.70 -11.27
C ASN A 23 -10.91 -20.20 -11.59
N CYS A 24 -10.19 -19.48 -10.73
CA CYS A 24 -9.90 -18.06 -10.91
C CYS A 24 -8.63 -17.87 -11.75
N SER A 25 -8.68 -16.98 -12.73
CA SER A 25 -7.47 -16.57 -13.46
C SER A 25 -6.64 -15.59 -12.62
N VAL A 26 -5.36 -15.42 -13.00
CA VAL A 26 -4.47 -14.44 -12.37
C VAL A 26 -5.05 -13.02 -12.48
N GLU A 27 -5.60 -12.66 -13.64
CA GLU A 27 -6.24 -11.37 -13.86
C GLU A 27 -7.50 -11.21 -13.01
N GLY A 28 -8.29 -12.28 -12.85
CA GLY A 28 -9.46 -12.29 -11.99
C GLY A 28 -9.09 -12.07 -10.52
N ALA A 29 -8.05 -12.75 -10.05
CA ALA A 29 -7.51 -12.59 -8.70
C ALA A 29 -6.98 -11.16 -8.48
N ARG A 30 -6.19 -10.62 -9.41
CA ARG A 30 -5.70 -9.22 -9.34
C ARG A 30 -6.84 -8.22 -9.31
N LYS A 31 -7.88 -8.42 -10.14
CA LYS A 31 -9.07 -7.57 -10.14
C LYS A 31 -9.76 -7.61 -8.78
N HIS A 32 -9.94 -8.80 -8.21
CA HIS A 32 -10.55 -8.96 -6.89
C HIS A 32 -9.75 -8.25 -5.79
N VAL A 33 -8.42 -8.37 -5.79
CA VAL A 33 -7.55 -7.64 -4.86
C VAL A 33 -7.72 -6.13 -4.99
N MET A 34 -7.80 -5.61 -6.21
CA MET A 34 -8.02 -4.19 -6.45
C MET A 34 -9.40 -3.72 -5.96
N GLU A 35 -10.43 -4.56 -6.09
CA GLU A 35 -11.76 -4.31 -5.52
C GLU A 35 -11.71 -4.24 -3.99
N MET A 36 -11.04 -5.21 -3.34
CA MET A 36 -10.85 -5.19 -1.88
C MET A 36 -10.10 -3.95 -1.40
N ILE A 37 -9.03 -3.54 -2.10
CA ILE A 37 -8.30 -2.30 -1.80
C ILE A 37 -9.22 -1.09 -1.95
N SER A 38 -10.02 -1.04 -3.02
CA SER A 38 -10.97 0.07 -3.25
C SER A 38 -12.00 0.17 -2.12
N ASP A 39 -12.55 -0.96 -1.68
CA ASP A 39 -13.53 -1.00 -0.60
C ASP A 39 -12.90 -0.59 0.74
N ALA A 40 -11.69 -1.08 1.04
CA ALA A 40 -10.93 -0.64 2.23
C ALA A 40 -10.67 0.87 2.23
N TRP A 41 -10.39 1.49 1.07
CA TRP A 41 -10.27 2.94 0.95
C TRP A 41 -11.58 3.68 1.25
N LYS A 42 -12.73 3.15 0.81
CA LYS A 42 -14.04 3.75 1.09
C LYS A 42 -14.32 3.75 2.60
N ASP A 43 -14.03 2.64 3.26
CA ASP A 43 -14.22 2.50 4.71
C ASP A 43 -13.27 3.42 5.48
N LEU A 44 -11.99 3.45 5.13
CA LEU A 44 -11.01 4.36 5.74
C LEU A 44 -11.42 5.83 5.59
N ASN A 45 -11.89 6.23 4.40
CA ASN A 45 -12.34 7.58 4.15
C ASN A 45 -13.59 7.92 4.98
N ARG A 46 -14.54 6.99 5.11
CA ARG A 46 -15.71 7.14 5.98
C ARG A 46 -15.26 7.37 7.42
N GLU A 47 -14.38 6.52 7.95
CA GLU A 47 -13.89 6.67 9.32
C GLU A 47 -13.15 7.99 9.53
N CYS A 48 -12.36 8.46 8.55
CA CYS A 48 -11.71 9.76 8.65
C CYS A 48 -12.68 10.95 8.69
N LEU A 49 -13.80 10.86 7.96
CA LEU A 49 -14.82 11.91 7.89
C LEU A 49 -15.72 11.94 9.12
N PHE A 50 -16.04 10.77 9.69
CA PHE A 50 -17.03 10.63 10.76
C PHE A 50 -16.42 10.27 12.13
N SER A 51 -15.09 10.16 12.23
CA SER A 51 -14.40 9.84 13.49
C SER A 51 -14.71 10.87 14.58
N PRO A 52 -15.08 10.43 15.79
CA PRO A 52 -15.21 11.33 16.92
C PRO A 52 -13.84 11.93 17.27
N PRO A 53 -13.79 13.08 17.98
CA PRO A 53 -12.56 13.83 18.23
C PRO A 53 -11.40 13.00 18.81
N PHE A 54 -11.73 12.01 19.66
CA PHE A 54 -10.75 11.12 20.28
C PHE A 54 -10.03 10.19 19.29
N PHE A 55 -10.72 9.73 18.22
CA PHE A 55 -10.14 8.82 17.22
C PHE A 55 -9.52 9.54 16.02
N LYS A 56 -9.70 10.85 15.91
CA LYS A 56 -9.26 11.64 14.74
C LYS A 56 -7.77 11.49 14.46
N LEU A 57 -6.93 11.46 15.50
CA LEU A 57 -5.48 11.27 15.33
C LEU A 57 -5.14 9.90 14.74
N ILE A 58 -5.80 8.86 15.22
CA ILE A 58 -5.58 7.49 14.73
C ILE A 58 -6.06 7.36 13.29
N ALA A 59 -7.26 7.86 12.98
CA ALA A 59 -7.79 7.85 11.62
C ALA A 59 -6.87 8.59 10.64
N GLN A 60 -6.36 9.77 11.04
CA GLN A 60 -5.41 10.53 10.23
C GLN A 60 -4.06 9.81 10.07
N ALA A 61 -3.54 9.16 11.12
CA ALA A 61 -2.32 8.37 11.04
C ALA A 61 -2.50 7.18 10.08
N SER A 62 -3.60 6.42 10.22
CA SER A 62 -3.96 5.31 9.33
C SER A 62 -4.08 5.78 7.88
N LEU A 63 -4.73 6.93 7.64
CA LEU A 63 -4.84 7.52 6.31
C LEU A 63 -3.48 7.86 5.70
N ASN A 64 -2.60 8.46 6.49
CA ASN A 64 -1.26 8.81 6.02
C ASN A 64 -0.42 7.56 5.73
N ILE A 65 -0.49 6.53 6.56
CA ILE A 65 0.18 5.24 6.31
C ILE A 65 -0.34 4.60 5.03
N ALA A 66 -1.66 4.53 4.83
CA ALA A 66 -2.25 3.96 3.62
C ALA A 66 -1.81 4.70 2.34
N ARG A 67 -1.64 6.02 2.40
CA ARG A 67 -1.11 6.84 1.28
C ARG A 67 0.34 6.56 0.96
N MET A 68 1.14 6.08 1.92
CA MET A 68 2.54 5.74 1.71
C MET A 68 2.72 4.38 1.03
N VAL A 69 1.73 3.47 1.11
CA VAL A 69 1.84 2.11 0.56
C VAL A 69 2.27 2.10 -0.91
N PRO A 70 1.68 2.86 -1.85
CA PRO A 70 2.14 2.86 -3.24
C PRO A 70 3.60 3.33 -3.41
N LEU A 71 4.09 4.21 -2.52
CA LEU A 71 5.48 4.66 -2.54
C LEU A 71 6.42 3.58 -2.02
N MET A 72 5.99 2.80 -1.02
CA MET A 72 6.78 1.72 -0.43
C MET A 72 6.99 0.54 -1.40
N TYR A 73 6.06 0.32 -2.32
CA TYR A 73 6.15 -0.73 -3.34
C TYR A 73 6.65 -0.22 -4.72
N ALA A 74 6.98 1.07 -4.85
CA ALA A 74 7.44 1.68 -6.11
C ALA A 74 8.95 1.54 -6.32
N TYR A 75 9.43 0.29 -6.32
CA TYR A 75 10.84 -0.02 -6.57
C TYR A 75 11.25 0.27 -8.02
N ASP A 76 12.51 0.67 -8.21
CA ASP A 76 13.13 0.69 -9.52
C ASP A 76 13.76 -0.68 -9.87
N GLU A 77 14.34 -0.77 -11.07
CA GLU A 77 14.98 -2.00 -11.57
C GLU A 77 16.14 -2.49 -10.70
N ASN A 78 16.71 -1.62 -9.85
CA ASN A 78 17.80 -1.95 -8.93
C ASN A 78 17.29 -2.34 -7.53
N GLY A 79 15.96 -2.44 -7.34
CA GLY A 79 15.35 -2.68 -6.03
C GLY A 79 15.47 -1.48 -5.07
N CYS A 80 15.72 -0.28 -5.60
CA CYS A 80 15.79 0.95 -4.83
C CYS A 80 14.44 1.67 -4.81
N LEU A 81 14.24 2.59 -3.84
CA LEU A 81 13.03 3.42 -3.72
C LEU A 81 13.37 4.90 -3.97
N PRO A 82 13.77 5.28 -5.20
CA PRO A 82 14.35 6.60 -5.50
C PRO A 82 13.39 7.76 -5.20
N LYS A 83 12.08 7.52 -5.30
CA LYS A 83 11.05 8.52 -4.93
C LYS A 83 11.07 8.82 -3.44
N ILE A 84 11.10 7.78 -2.59
CA ILE A 84 11.18 7.94 -1.13
C ILE A 84 12.50 8.61 -0.75
N GLU A 85 13.61 8.19 -1.36
CA GLU A 85 14.93 8.79 -1.11
C GLU A 85 14.93 10.30 -1.43
N THR A 86 14.34 10.67 -2.56
CA THR A 86 14.20 12.08 -2.97
C THR A 86 13.34 12.87 -1.98
N TYR A 87 12.19 12.32 -1.57
CA TYR A 87 11.35 12.96 -0.56
C TYR A 87 12.07 13.12 0.78
N MET A 88 12.79 12.10 1.25
CA MET A 88 13.55 12.16 2.51
C MET A 88 14.65 13.21 2.45
N LYS A 89 15.42 13.25 1.34
CA LYS A 89 16.44 14.28 1.12
C LYS A 89 15.82 15.67 1.13
N SER A 90 14.69 15.86 0.44
CA SER A 90 13.99 17.15 0.44
C SER A 90 13.48 17.55 1.82
N LEU A 91 12.96 16.61 2.61
CA LEU A 91 12.39 16.89 3.93
C LEU A 91 13.48 17.18 4.99
N MET A 92 14.64 16.52 4.88
CA MET A 92 15.71 16.59 5.89
C MET A 92 16.80 17.62 5.57
N LEU A 93 17.00 17.97 4.30
CA LEU A 93 18.10 18.84 3.85
C LEU A 93 17.63 20.25 3.46
N ASN A 94 16.34 20.46 3.24
CA ASN A 94 15.78 21.79 3.01
C ASN A 94 15.02 22.24 4.26
N PRO A 95 15.42 23.33 4.92
CA PRO A 95 14.58 23.97 5.93
C PRO A 95 13.24 24.33 5.30
N LEU A 96 12.14 24.14 6.04
CA LEU A 96 10.88 24.78 5.71
C LEU A 96 11.10 26.29 5.93
N ASP A 97 11.20 27.04 4.83
CA ASP A 97 11.16 28.51 4.87
C ASP A 97 9.84 29.02 5.50
#